data_AF-G5IFF9-F1
#
_entry.id   AF-G5IFF9-F1
#
_cell.length_a   1.000
_cell.length_b   1.000
_cell.length_c   1.000
_cell.angle_alpha   90.00
_cell.angle_beta   90.00
_cell.angle_gamma   90.00
#
_symmetry.space_group_name_H-M   'P 1'
#
loop_
_entity.id
_entity.type
_entity.pdbx_description
1 polymer ?
#
loop_
_entity_poly.entity_id
_entity_poly.type
_entity_poly.pdbx_seq_one_letter_code
_entity_poly.pdbx_strand_id
1 'polypeptide(L)'
;MWFVLALLSAVFAALTSILAKIGIDGVNSNLATAVRTVVVVLMAWGMVFLTNTQGGISAISKRSWLFLILSGLATGASWMCYYKALQIGQASKVVPVDKFSIVITLILAFVILHEPMSVKTIIGAVLITAGTFVMIL
;
A
#
# COMPACT_ATOMS: atom_id res chain seq x y z
N MET A 1 15.12 -0.02 -15.18
CA MET A 1 15.21 -0.82 -13.94
C MET A 1 14.03 -0.54 -13.00
N TRP A 2 13.84 0.68 -12.49
CA TRP A 2 12.75 1.03 -11.55
C TRP A 2 11.34 0.82 -12.12
N PHE A 3 11.13 1.12 -13.42
CA PHE A 3 9.83 0.96 -14.08
C PHE A 3 9.35 -0.49 -14.14
N VAL A 4 10.26 -1.44 -14.40
CA VAL A 4 9.93 -2.88 -14.43
C VAL A 4 9.55 -3.37 -13.04
N LEU A 5 10.27 -2.93 -12.00
CA LEU A 5 9.93 -3.25 -10.61
C LEU A 5 8.59 -2.64 -10.19
N ALA A 6 8.27 -1.43 -10.65
CA ALA A 6 6.98 -0.81 -10.41
C ALA A 6 5.83 -1.57 -11.11
N LEU A 7 6.06 -2.06 -12.34
CA LEU A 7 5.09 -2.88 -13.05
C LEU A 7 4.85 -4.22 -12.35
N LEU A 8 5.91 -4.90 -11.90
CA LEU A 8 5.81 -6.11 -11.09
C LEU A 8 5.06 -5.85 -9.78
N SER A 9 5.33 -4.74 -9.10
CA SER A 9 4.60 -4.32 -7.90
C SER A 9 3.09 -4.16 -8.17
N ALA A 10 2.71 -3.57 -9.31
CA ALA A 10 1.31 -3.46 -9.70
C ALA A 10 0.64 -4.83 -9.90
N VAL A 11 1.33 -5.79 -10.52
CA VAL A 11 0.85 -7.18 -10.68
C VAL A 11 0.65 -7.84 -9.32
N PHE A 12 1.65 -7.75 -8.43
CA PHE A 12 1.52 -8.30 -7.07
C PHE A 12 0.41 -7.62 -6.26
N ALA A 13 0.22 -6.31 -6.41
CA ALA A 13 -0.86 -5.58 -5.74
C ALA A 13 -2.26 -6.04 -6.23
N ALA A 14 -2.39 -6.33 -7.53
CA ALA A 14 -3.61 -6.88 -8.09
C ALA A 14 -3.89 -8.30 -7.56
N LEU A 15 -2.90 -9.19 -7.63
CA LEU A 15 -2.99 -10.55 -7.07
C LEU A 15 -3.36 -10.54 -5.59
N THR A 16 -2.70 -9.66 -4.83
CA THR A 16 -2.94 -9.46 -3.41
C THR A 16 -4.40 -9.10 -3.12
N SER A 17 -4.99 -8.23 -3.94
CA SER A 17 -6.37 -7.77 -3.75
C SER A 17 -7.38 -8.88 -4.02
N ILE A 18 -7.16 -9.67 -5.08
CA ILE A 18 -8.02 -10.81 -5.45
C ILE A 18 -7.89 -11.95 -4.43
N LEU A 19 -6.66 -12.35 -4.10
CA LEU A 19 -6.41 -13.39 -3.09
C LEU A 19 -6.94 -12.99 -1.72
N ALA A 20 -6.80 -11.72 -1.33
CA ALA A 20 -7.38 -11.23 -0.08
C ALA A 20 -8.91 -11.27 -0.11
N LYS A 21 -9.57 -10.82 -1.19
CA LYS A 21 -11.03 -10.90 -1.31
C LYS A 21 -11.55 -12.33 -1.18
N ILE A 22 -10.85 -13.31 -1.76
CA ILE A 22 -11.18 -14.73 -1.63
C ILE A 22 -10.90 -15.22 -0.19
N GLY A 23 -9.75 -14.87 0.39
CA GLY A 23 -9.34 -15.38 1.71
C GLY A 23 -10.07 -14.76 2.90
N ILE A 24 -10.65 -13.56 2.76
CA ILE A 24 -11.48 -12.92 3.80
C ILE A 24 -12.96 -13.32 3.73
N ASP A 25 -13.36 -14.07 2.71
CA ASP A 25 -14.75 -14.51 2.58
C ASP A 25 -15.09 -15.53 3.69
N GLY A 26 -16.19 -15.30 4.40
CA GLY A 26 -16.57 -16.11 5.56
C GLY A 26 -15.66 -16.01 6.80
N VAL A 27 -14.58 -15.22 6.79
CA VAL A 27 -13.62 -15.07 7.90
C VAL A 27 -13.59 -13.62 8.40
N ASN A 28 -13.34 -13.39 9.68
CA ASN A 28 -13.16 -12.03 10.19
C ASN A 28 -11.98 -11.32 9.48
N SER A 29 -12.21 -10.15 8.88
CA SER A 29 -11.20 -9.41 8.12
C SER A 29 -9.96 -9.05 8.94
N ASN A 30 -10.11 -8.77 10.23
CA ASN A 30 -8.99 -8.44 11.12
C ASN A 30 -8.14 -9.67 11.38
N LEU A 31 -8.76 -10.84 11.58
CA LEU A 31 -8.05 -12.11 11.75
C LEU A 31 -7.28 -12.47 10.48
N ALA A 32 -7.92 -12.38 9.32
CA ALA A 32 -7.26 -12.65 8.04
C ALA A 32 -6.09 -11.68 7.76
N THR A 33 -6.25 -10.39 8.13
CA THR A 33 -5.17 -9.40 8.04
C THR A 33 -4.01 -9.77 8.96
N ALA A 34 -4.29 -10.19 10.21
CA ALA A 34 -3.26 -10.62 11.15
C ALA A 34 -2.46 -11.82 10.63
N VAL A 35 -3.14 -12.88 10.15
CA VAL A 35 -2.48 -14.05 9.56
C VAL A 35 -1.58 -13.64 8.40
N ARG A 36 -2.08 -12.79 7.49
CA ARG A 36 -1.30 -12.30 6.37
C ARG A 36 -0.09 -11.48 6.81
N THR A 37 -0.22 -10.63 7.83
CA THR A 37 0.92 -9.83 8.33
C THR A 37 2.04 -10.72 8.86
N VAL A 38 1.73 -11.84 9.50
CA VAL A 38 2.74 -12.81 9.96
C VAL A 38 3.51 -13.38 8.77
N VAL A 39 2.82 -13.77 7.70
CA VAL A 39 3.49 -14.26 6.46
C VAL A 39 4.42 -13.20 5.88
N VAL A 40 3.98 -11.94 5.81
CA VAL A 40 4.80 -10.82 5.32
C VAL A 40 6.03 -10.59 6.21
N VAL A 41 5.87 -10.65 7.54
CA VAL A 41 6.98 -10.51 8.49
C VAL A 41 8.02 -11.62 8.28
N LEU A 42 7.58 -12.87 8.15
CA LEU A 42 8.49 -14.00 7.90
C LEU A 42 9.25 -13.84 6.58
N MET A 43 8.57 -13.43 5.50
CA MET A 43 9.22 -13.18 4.21
C MET A 43 10.23 -12.02 4.30
N ALA A 44 9.87 -10.91 4.96
CA ALA A 44 10.73 -9.74 5.09
C ALA A 44 12.01 -10.06 5.88
N TRP A 45 11.89 -10.73 7.02
CA TRP A 45 13.04 -11.15 7.81
C TRP A 45 13.87 -12.23 7.12
N GLY A 46 13.23 -13.16 6.41
CA GLY A 46 13.92 -14.13 5.55
C GLY A 46 14.85 -13.44 4.56
N MET A 47 14.37 -12.37 3.90
CA MET A 47 15.21 -11.58 2.98
C MET A 47 16.38 -10.89 3.71
N VAL A 48 16.13 -10.29 4.89
CA VAL A 48 17.19 -9.63 5.69
C VAL A 48 18.32 -10.60 6.02
N PHE A 49 17.99 -11.82 6.45
CA PHE A 49 18.97 -12.86 6.75
C PHE A 49 19.69 -13.36 5.50
N LEU A 50 18.98 -13.56 4.39
CA LEU A 50 19.59 -13.94 3.10
C LEU A 50 20.57 -12.87 2.59
N THR A 51 20.27 -11.58 2.79
CA THR A 51 21.14 -10.47 2.40
C THR A 51 22.22 -10.14 3.43
N ASN A 52 22.26 -10.83 4.57
CA ASN A 52 23.18 -10.54 5.68
C ASN A 52 23.12 -9.09 6.20
N THR A 53 21.96 -8.43 6.12
CA THR A 53 21.79 -7.01 6.49
C THR A 53 21.32 -6.79 7.92
N GLN A 54 21.20 -7.85 8.73
CA GLN A 54 20.76 -7.78 10.13
C GLN A 54 21.59 -6.83 11.00
N GLY A 55 22.89 -6.67 10.70
CA GLY A 55 23.78 -5.76 11.43
C GLY A 55 23.45 -4.27 11.26
N GLY A 56 22.65 -3.91 10.25
CA GLY A 56 22.25 -2.52 9.98
C GLY A 56 21.22 -1.96 10.97
N ILE A 57 20.60 -2.81 11.80
CA ILE A 57 19.56 -2.38 12.76
C ILE A 57 20.13 -1.36 13.77
N SER A 58 21.36 -1.57 14.24
CA SER A 58 22.04 -0.67 15.18
C SER A 58 22.40 0.68 14.57
N ALA A 59 22.45 0.78 13.23
CA ALA A 59 22.72 2.02 12.52
C ALA A 59 21.46 2.87 12.26
N ILE A 60 20.27 2.35 12.57
CA ILE A 60 19.00 3.08 12.38
C ILE A 60 18.88 4.18 13.43
N SER A 61 18.80 5.44 12.99
CA SER A 61 18.64 6.58 13.88
C SER A 61 17.30 6.56 14.63
N LYS A 62 17.23 7.20 15.81
CA LYS A 62 15.98 7.34 16.59
C LYS A 62 14.86 8.02 15.79
N ARG A 63 15.21 9.00 14.95
CA ARG A 63 14.27 9.69 14.05
C ARG A 63 13.71 8.73 13.01
N SER A 64 14.58 7.93 12.38
CA SER A 64 14.17 6.90 11.42
C SER A 64 13.23 5.88 12.06
N TRP A 65 13.53 5.42 13.28
CA TRP A 65 12.66 4.53 14.04
C TRP A 65 11.25 5.10 14.25
N LEU A 66 11.13 6.38 14.61
CA LEU A 66 9.83 7.02 14.78
C LEU A 66 9.03 7.01 13.47
N PHE A 67 9.64 7.39 12.35
CA PHE A 67 8.95 7.38 11.04
C PHE A 67 8.60 5.96 10.58
N LEU A 68 9.45 4.96 10.84
CA LEU A 68 9.16 3.56 10.53
C LEU A 68 7.97 3.03 11.34
N ILE A 69 7.91 3.33 12.63
CA ILE A 69 6.78 2.94 13.50
C ILE A 69 5.49 3.62 13.02
N LEU A 70 5.52 4.93 12.79
CA LEU A 70 4.36 5.68 12.29
C LEU A 70 3.88 5.17 10.92
N SER A 71 4.81 4.87 10.01
CA SER A 71 4.51 4.27 8.70
C SER A 71 3.91 2.87 8.84
N GLY A 72 4.43 2.05 9.75
CA GLY A 72 3.89 0.72 10.04
C GLY A 72 2.47 0.77 10.59
N LEU A 73 2.21 1.67 11.55
CA LEU A 73 0.87 1.89 12.09
C LEU A 73 -0.11 2.40 11.02
N ALA A 74 0.31 3.36 10.20
CA ALA A 74 -0.51 3.85 9.08
C ALA A 74 -0.83 2.74 8.07
N THR A 75 0.15 1.88 7.76
CA THR A 75 -0.03 0.73 6.86
C THR A 75 -1.02 -0.28 7.45
N GLY A 76 -0.88 -0.62 8.73
CA GLY A 76 -1.78 -1.53 9.43
C GLY A 76 -3.22 -1.01 9.46
N ALA A 77 -3.40 0.27 9.80
CA ALA A 77 -4.71 0.92 9.78
C ALA A 77 -5.33 0.95 8.37
N SER A 78 -4.54 1.28 7.35
CA SER A 78 -4.95 1.25 5.95
C SER A 78 -5.46 -0.15 5.54
N TRP A 79 -4.72 -1.21 5.88
CA TRP A 79 -5.12 -2.58 5.57
C TRP A 79 -6.39 -3.02 6.28
N MET A 80 -6.55 -2.68 7.57
CA MET A 80 -7.77 -3.01 8.30
C MET A 80 -9.01 -2.39 7.64
N CYS A 81 -8.93 -1.11 7.26
CA CYS A 81 -10.01 -0.43 6.54
C CYS A 81 -10.23 -1.01 5.14
N TYR A 82 -9.15 -1.24 4.38
CA TYR A 82 -9.21 -1.75 3.01
C TYR A 82 -9.79 -3.15 2.93
N TYR A 83 -9.33 -4.10 3.75
CA TYR A 83 -9.87 -5.47 3.74
C TYR A 83 -11.29 -5.52 4.27
N LYS A 84 -11.64 -4.66 5.25
CA LYS A 84 -13.03 -4.54 5.67
C LYS A 84 -13.93 -4.04 4.54
N ALA A 85 -13.50 -3.02 3.80
CA ALA A 85 -14.21 -2.52 2.64
C ALA A 85 -14.29 -3.56 1.52
N LEU A 86 -13.20 -4.28 1.23
CA LEU A 86 -13.20 -5.40 0.28
C LEU A 86 -14.16 -6.50 0.72
N GLN A 87 -14.28 -6.81 2.00
CA GLN A 87 -15.18 -7.85 2.47
C GLN A 87 -16.64 -7.53 2.13
N ILE A 88 -17.10 -6.31 2.43
CA ILE A 88 -18.50 -5.88 2.24
C ILE A 88 -18.81 -5.35 0.84
N GLY A 89 -17.79 -4.95 0.07
CA GLY A 89 -17.92 -4.32 -1.24
C GLY A 89 -17.42 -5.20 -2.39
N GLN A 90 -17.68 -4.74 -3.61
CA GLN A 90 -17.12 -5.35 -4.82
C GLN A 90 -15.68 -4.85 -5.04
N ALA A 91 -14.77 -5.77 -5.38
CA ALA A 91 -13.38 -5.41 -5.67
C ALA A 91 -13.27 -4.37 -6.80
N SER A 92 -14.16 -4.42 -7.79
CA SER A 92 -14.24 -3.45 -8.90
C SER A 92 -14.51 -2.01 -8.45
N LYS A 93 -15.14 -1.79 -7.29
CA LYS A 93 -15.39 -0.45 -6.72
C LYS A 93 -14.37 -0.08 -5.65
N VAL A 94 -14.00 -1.04 -4.79
CA VAL A 94 -13.09 -0.79 -3.65
C VAL A 94 -11.64 -0.57 -4.12
N VAL A 95 -11.17 -1.34 -5.11
CA VAL A 95 -9.79 -1.23 -5.61
C VAL A 95 -9.52 0.15 -6.23
N PRO A 96 -10.37 0.71 -7.11
CA PRO A 96 -10.18 2.08 -7.61
C PRO A 96 -10.16 3.13 -6.51
N VAL A 97 -11.05 3.03 -5.52
CA VAL A 97 -11.06 3.95 -4.36
C VAL A 97 -9.72 3.88 -3.61
N ASP A 98 -9.18 2.69 -3.38
CA ASP A 98 -7.84 2.53 -2.79
C ASP A 98 -6.75 3.21 -3.64
N LYS A 99 -6.83 3.13 -4.97
CA LYS A 99 -5.88 3.79 -5.88
C LYS A 99 -6.01 5.31 -5.93
N PHE A 100 -7.10 5.88 -5.43
CA PHE A 100 -7.17 7.33 -5.19
C PHE A 100 -6.09 7.81 -4.20
N SER A 101 -5.54 6.92 -3.36
CA SER A 101 -4.37 7.20 -2.53
C SER A 101 -3.17 7.76 -3.31
N ILE A 102 -3.07 7.49 -4.63
CA ILE A 102 -2.04 8.08 -5.50
C ILE A 102 -2.19 9.61 -5.53
N VAL A 103 -3.42 10.12 -5.68
CA VAL A 103 -3.68 11.57 -5.72
C VAL A 103 -3.35 12.20 -4.37
N ILE A 104 -3.77 11.56 -3.27
CA ILE A 104 -3.43 12.00 -1.91
C ILE A 104 -1.91 12.01 -1.70
N THR A 105 -1.20 10.98 -2.18
CA THR A 105 0.25 10.88 -2.07
C THR A 105 0.95 11.98 -2.85
N LEU A 106 0.49 12.33 -4.05
CA LEU A 106 1.05 13.44 -4.84
C LEU A 106 0.88 14.78 -4.11
N ILE A 107 -0.29 15.01 -3.49
CA ILE A 107 -0.54 16.22 -2.69
C ILE A 107 0.38 16.26 -1.47
N LEU A 108 0.50 15.15 -0.74
CA LEU A 108 1.39 15.06 0.42
C LEU A 108 2.87 15.20 0.03
N ALA A 109 3.29 14.66 -1.12
CA ALA A 109 4.65 14.82 -1.64
C ALA A 109 4.95 16.28 -1.98
N PHE A 110 3.99 17.00 -2.59
CA PHE A 110 4.13 18.43 -2.84
C PHE A 110 4.21 19.24 -1.54
N VAL A 111 3.33 18.98 -0.56
CA VAL A 111 3.24 19.78 0.67
C VAL A 111 4.35 19.46 1.68
N ILE A 112 4.69 18.18 1.87
CA ILE A 112 5.62 17.73 2.90
C ILE A 112 7.03 17.60 2.34
N LEU A 113 7.18 16.94 1.18
CA LEU A 113 8.49 16.70 0.57
C LEU A 113 8.95 17.86 -0.33
N HIS A 114 8.07 18.83 -0.61
CA HIS A 114 8.35 19.97 -1.48
C HIS A 114 8.76 19.56 -2.91
N GLU A 115 8.25 18.41 -3.39
CA GLU A 115 8.51 17.95 -4.75
C GLU A 115 7.83 18.86 -5.78
N PRO A 116 8.48 19.25 -6.89
CA PRO A 116 7.88 20.13 -7.88
C PRO A 116 6.72 19.43 -8.60
N MET A 117 5.53 20.01 -8.52
CA MET A 117 4.38 19.55 -9.30
C MET A 117 4.44 20.08 -10.73
N SER A 118 4.69 19.19 -11.68
CA SER A 118 4.58 19.52 -13.10
C SER A 118 3.11 19.58 -13.54
N VAL A 119 2.83 20.35 -14.59
CA VAL A 119 1.50 20.38 -15.23
C VAL A 119 1.06 18.98 -15.68
N LYS A 120 2.01 18.13 -16.12
CA LYS A 120 1.73 16.73 -16.49
C LYS A 120 1.26 15.91 -15.29
N THR A 121 1.85 16.11 -14.13
CA THR A 121 1.47 15.45 -12.87
C THR A 121 0.05 15.82 -12.46
N ILE A 122 -0.29 17.11 -12.58
CA ILE A 122 -1.64 17.62 -12.25
C ILE A 122 -2.69 17.04 -13.20
N ILE A 123 -2.43 17.05 -14.52
CA ILE A 123 -3.33 16.45 -15.50
C ILE A 123 -3.51 14.95 -15.21
N GLY A 124 -2.43 14.23 -14.92
CA GLY A 124 -2.49 12.82 -14.54
C GLY A 124 -3.33 12.57 -13.29
N ALA A 125 -3.17 13.40 -12.25
CA ALA A 125 -3.97 13.31 -11.03
C ALA A 125 -5.47 13.55 -11.28
N VAL A 126 -5.81 14.53 -12.12
CA VAL A 126 -7.20 14.80 -12.51
C VAL A 126 -7.79 13.62 -13.28
N LEU A 127 -7.04 13.02 -14.22
CA LEU A 127 -7.48 11.86 -14.98
C LEU A 127 -7.68 10.62 -14.10
N ILE A 128 -6.77 10.35 -13.15
CA ILE A 128 -6.92 9.27 -12.17
C ILE A 128 -8.17 9.50 -11.31
N THR A 129 -8.39 10.73 -10.86
CA THR A 129 -9.57 11.10 -10.08
C THR A 129 -10.85 10.86 -10.87
N ALA A 130 -10.95 11.41 -12.08
CA ALA A 130 -12.11 11.24 -12.96
C ALA A 130 -12.37 9.76 -13.28
N GLY A 131 -11.34 9.00 -13.64
CA GLY A 131 -11.46 7.56 -13.92
C GLY A 131 -11.94 6.78 -12.70
N THR A 132 -11.44 7.11 -11.51
CA THR A 132 -11.87 6.48 -10.26
C THR A 132 -13.36 6.76 -9.99
N PHE A 133 -13.82 8.00 -10.14
CA PHE A 133 -15.23 8.36 -9.97
C PHE A 133 -16.15 7.61 -10.95
N VAL A 134 -15.76 7.54 -12.23
CA VAL A 134 -16.52 6.81 -13.26
C VAL A 134 -16.66 5.33 -12.93
N MET A 135 -15.65 4.69 -12.34
CA MET A 135 -15.72 3.28 -11.94
C MET A 135 -16.62 3.03 -10.73
N ILE A 136 -16.85 4.03 -9.88
CA ILE A 136 -17.59 3.88 -8.63
C ILE A 136 -19.09 4.12 -8.83
N LEU A 137 -19.45 5.07 -9.71
CA LEU A 137 -20.82 5.34 -10.16
C LEU A 137 -21.47 4.05 -10.70
#